data_AF-A0A1T4MNM8-F1
#
_entry.id   AF-A0A1T4MNM8-F1
#
_cell.length_a   1.000
_cell.length_b   1.000
_cell.length_c   1.000
_cell.angle_alpha   90.00
_cell.angle_beta   90.00
_cell.angle_gamma   90.00
#
_symmetry.space_group_name_H-M   'P 1'
#
loop_
_entity.id
_entity.type
_entity.pdbx_description
1 polymer ?
#
loop_
_entity_poly.entity_id
_entity_poly.type
_entity_poly.pdbx_seq_one_letter_code
_entity_poly.pdbx_strand_id
1 'polypeptide(L)'
;MKECVRGTRPRTHFFNPGYESSVALGDRSYTPSGMVQMMRHDLWELPYYYADKGDIVFCPYDLPSSQDLSGYELCPWGWAPELRYGRLSELVPYSYDEMKQWSSRHNTYLLLSELIRLYPDVYSEDILPQVIDPTLPSIVIEATKSYVLKEEFSSSGRGVVFAKGAEISDLIRRRQNKSSSKRLYLEPRHDKISDRGYEFVRQEDGKVIYVGPSDFYTTEGRYNGNRVERPEIIHDRWRSTATSVSHDTYVNHLVHAIEALPLGRYHGPIGIDTMVHEEGGRLHLHPCIEVNVRPTMGWLALALGERYLGDNTTGLFELKYYSSPEVLQKELRPTLTSTTPLYRSPRNTPLPPGRYLLTTLTPETRFVAILTISHHT
;
A
#
# COMPACT_ATOMS: atom_id res chain seq x y z
N MET A 1 0.85 1.13 16.94
CA MET A 1 1.56 -0.02 16.27
C MET A 1 2.33 -1.03 17.15
N LYS A 2 3.04 -0.62 18.22
CA LYS A 2 4.09 -1.45 18.88
C LYS A 2 3.64 -2.69 19.66
N GLU A 3 2.35 -2.88 19.91
CA GLU A 3 1.83 -4.04 20.66
C GLU A 3 1.23 -5.11 19.73
N CYS A 4 0.76 -4.73 18.54
CA CYS A 4 0.05 -5.62 17.63
C CYS A 4 0.97 -6.58 16.86
N VAL A 5 2.26 -6.25 16.70
CA VAL A 5 3.21 -6.96 15.80
C VAL A 5 4.41 -7.56 16.54
N ARG A 6 4.34 -7.77 17.87
CA ARG A 6 5.45 -8.36 18.63
C ARG A 6 5.48 -9.88 18.46
N GLY A 7 6.40 -10.35 17.62
CA GLY A 7 6.90 -11.73 17.66
C GLY A 7 7.94 -11.92 18.77
N THR A 8 8.27 -13.18 19.09
CA THR A 8 9.32 -13.52 20.06
C THR A 8 10.73 -13.40 19.48
N ARG A 9 10.87 -13.21 18.17
CA ARG A 9 12.15 -13.11 17.44
C ARG A 9 12.35 -11.70 16.88
N PRO A 10 13.60 -11.20 16.81
CA PRO A 10 13.89 -9.96 16.08
C PRO A 10 13.53 -10.10 14.60
N ARG A 11 13.03 -9.03 13.98
CA ARG A 11 12.62 -9.05 12.57
C ARG A 11 13.69 -8.47 11.66
N THR A 12 13.64 -8.92 10.42
CA THR A 12 14.48 -8.46 9.33
C THR A 12 13.59 -7.90 8.23
N HIS A 13 13.66 -6.59 8.02
CA HIS A 13 12.87 -5.91 7.01
C HIS A 13 13.59 -5.87 5.67
N PHE A 14 12.87 -6.19 4.59
CA PHE A 14 13.41 -6.16 3.22
C PHE A 14 12.49 -5.40 2.29
N PHE A 15 12.91 -4.22 1.82
CA PHE A 15 12.07 -3.37 0.98
C PHE A 15 12.16 -3.75 -0.50
N ASN A 16 11.18 -4.54 -0.98
CA ASN A 16 11.08 -4.97 -2.38
C ASN A 16 9.80 -4.46 -3.08
N PRO A 17 9.60 -3.15 -3.26
CA PRO A 17 8.49 -2.64 -4.06
C PRO A 17 8.48 -3.24 -5.48
N GLY A 18 7.29 -3.35 -6.06
CA GLY A 18 7.11 -3.92 -7.40
C GLY A 18 7.15 -5.45 -7.47
N TYR A 19 7.18 -6.14 -6.33
CA TYR A 19 7.22 -7.60 -6.23
C TYR A 19 6.05 -8.30 -6.91
N GLU A 20 4.92 -7.63 -7.14
CA GLU A 20 3.73 -8.19 -7.79
C GLU A 20 4.06 -8.68 -9.20
N SER A 21 5.06 -8.09 -9.86
CA SER A 21 5.52 -8.55 -11.18
C SER A 21 6.26 -9.89 -11.09
N SER A 22 7.05 -10.12 -10.04
CA SER A 22 7.69 -11.42 -9.77
C SER A 22 6.61 -12.48 -9.50
N VAL A 23 5.59 -12.13 -8.72
CA VAL A 23 4.45 -13.01 -8.42
C VAL A 23 3.67 -13.36 -9.69
N ALA A 24 3.36 -12.37 -10.54
CA ALA A 24 2.64 -12.57 -11.78
C ALA A 24 3.36 -13.53 -12.75
N LEU A 25 4.70 -13.49 -12.77
CA LEU A 25 5.54 -14.36 -13.60
C LEU A 25 5.78 -15.74 -12.96
N GLY A 26 5.69 -15.84 -11.63
CA GLY A 26 6.08 -17.05 -10.90
C GLY A 26 7.58 -17.36 -10.94
N ASP A 27 8.39 -16.38 -11.35
CA ASP A 27 9.82 -16.57 -11.57
C ASP A 27 10.64 -16.14 -10.35
N ARG A 28 11.48 -17.07 -9.87
CA ARG A 28 12.43 -16.87 -8.78
C ARG A 28 13.66 -16.05 -9.22
N SER A 29 13.95 -16.02 -10.51
CA SER A 29 15.06 -15.27 -11.13
C SER A 29 14.60 -13.92 -11.70
N TYR A 30 13.43 -13.44 -11.28
CA TYR A 30 12.88 -12.16 -11.75
C TYR A 30 13.86 -11.02 -11.52
N THR A 31 14.19 -10.30 -12.59
CA THR A 31 14.92 -9.04 -12.53
C THR A 31 13.94 -7.89 -12.71
N PRO A 32 13.78 -7.00 -11.69
CA PRO A 32 12.90 -5.84 -11.82
C PRO A 32 13.33 -4.90 -12.95
N SER A 33 12.41 -4.09 -13.45
CA SER A 33 12.78 -3.04 -14.42
C SER A 33 13.76 -2.05 -13.80
N GLY A 34 14.56 -1.36 -14.62
CA GLY A 34 15.57 -0.40 -14.12
C GLY A 34 14.98 0.66 -13.18
N MET A 35 13.75 1.10 -13.44
CA MET A 35 13.03 2.05 -12.57
C MET A 35 12.70 1.45 -11.19
N VAL A 36 12.29 0.17 -11.14
CA VAL A 36 12.00 -0.53 -9.88
C VAL A 36 13.29 -0.85 -9.13
N GLN A 37 14.36 -1.22 -9.83
CA GLN A 37 15.68 -1.38 -9.21
C GLN A 37 16.14 -0.07 -8.56
N MET A 38 16.02 1.05 -9.26
CA MET A 38 16.37 2.37 -8.71
C MET A 38 15.51 2.72 -7.48
N MET A 39 14.21 2.45 -7.53
CA MET A 39 13.32 2.65 -6.38
C MET A 39 13.71 1.77 -5.18
N ARG A 40 14.08 0.50 -5.40
CA ARG A 40 14.57 -0.41 -4.35
C ARG A 40 15.86 0.14 -3.73
N HIS A 41 16.79 0.64 -4.56
CA HIS A 41 18.05 1.24 -4.11
C HIS A 41 17.87 2.54 -3.32
N ASP A 42 17.00 3.42 -3.78
CA ASP A 42 16.92 4.76 -3.19
C ASP A 42 16.01 4.81 -1.96
N LEU A 43 15.12 3.82 -1.79
CA LEU A 43 14.07 3.82 -0.77
C LEU A 43 14.13 2.64 0.22
N TRP A 44 15.20 1.83 0.21
CA TRP A 44 15.25 0.65 1.09
C TRP A 44 15.22 0.94 2.59
N GLU A 45 15.54 2.17 2.99
CA GLU A 45 15.57 2.61 4.40
C GLU A 45 14.17 2.93 4.96
N LEU A 46 13.12 2.96 4.14
CA LEU A 46 11.76 3.24 4.60
C LEU A 46 11.26 2.36 5.76
N PRO A 47 11.62 1.06 5.85
CA PRO A 47 11.23 0.24 6.99
C PRO A 47 11.76 0.73 8.35
N TYR A 48 12.83 1.53 8.42
CA TYR A 48 13.33 2.06 9.70
C TYR A 48 12.27 2.84 10.50
N TYR A 49 11.28 3.42 9.81
CA TYR A 49 10.26 4.25 10.45
C TYR A 49 9.21 3.45 11.20
N TYR A 50 8.91 2.22 10.78
CA TYR A 50 7.98 1.33 11.49
C TYR A 50 8.67 0.17 12.22
N ALA A 51 9.93 -0.13 11.88
CA ALA A 51 10.73 -1.14 12.57
C ALA A 51 10.86 -0.85 14.08
N ASP A 52 10.89 -1.91 14.88
CA ASP A 52 11.07 -1.87 16.33
C ASP A 52 12.55 -1.87 16.73
N LYS A 53 12.83 -1.63 18.02
CA LYS A 53 14.20 -1.65 18.52
C LYS A 53 14.73 -3.09 18.45
N GLY A 54 15.86 -3.29 17.79
CA GLY A 54 16.47 -4.60 17.59
C GLY A 54 16.11 -5.26 16.25
N ASP A 55 15.13 -4.72 15.53
CA ASP A 55 14.90 -5.10 14.13
C ASP A 55 16.06 -4.63 13.25
N ILE A 56 16.30 -5.37 12.17
CA ILE A 56 17.29 -5.07 11.15
C ILE A 56 16.57 -4.67 9.86
N VAL A 57 17.11 -3.69 9.14
CA VAL A 57 16.65 -3.34 7.80
C VAL A 57 17.77 -3.65 6.83
N PHE A 58 17.49 -4.51 5.84
CA PHE A 58 18.50 -4.90 4.86
C PHE A 58 18.55 -3.98 3.66
N CYS A 59 19.78 -3.60 3.30
CA CYS A 59 20.10 -3.03 2.01
C CYS A 59 20.04 -4.14 0.96
N PRO A 60 19.18 -4.04 -0.09
CA PRO A 60 19.06 -5.08 -1.11
C PRO A 60 20.35 -5.37 -1.90
N TYR A 61 21.32 -4.46 -1.86
CA TYR A 61 22.55 -4.51 -2.65
C TYR A 61 23.78 -4.91 -1.84
N ASP A 62 23.66 -4.91 -0.51
CA ASP A 62 24.75 -5.22 0.41
C ASP A 62 24.21 -6.10 1.54
N LEU A 63 23.79 -7.33 1.17
CA LEU A 63 23.43 -8.35 2.14
C LEU A 63 24.73 -8.93 2.72
N PRO A 64 25.09 -8.62 3.98
CA PRO A 64 26.42 -8.90 4.53
C PRO A 64 26.71 -10.40 4.58
N SER A 65 27.65 -10.88 3.77
CA SER A 65 27.88 -12.31 3.47
C SER A 65 28.07 -13.24 4.69
N SER A 66 28.50 -12.71 5.83
CA SER A 66 28.81 -13.46 7.07
C SER A 66 27.71 -13.43 8.14
N GLN A 67 26.62 -12.68 7.96
CA GLN A 67 25.61 -12.54 9.01
C GLN A 67 24.69 -13.76 9.08
N ASP A 68 24.68 -14.47 10.21
CA ASP A 68 23.74 -15.56 10.49
C ASP A 68 22.32 -15.01 10.66
N LEU A 69 21.39 -15.49 9.83
CA LEU A 69 19.99 -15.05 9.78
C LEU A 69 19.03 -16.04 10.44
N SER A 70 19.51 -17.20 10.91
CA SER A 70 18.69 -18.29 11.42
C SER A 70 17.83 -17.92 12.65
N GLY A 71 18.19 -16.86 13.36
CA GLY A 71 17.45 -16.32 14.51
C GLY A 71 16.43 -15.21 14.18
N TYR A 72 16.35 -14.75 12.94
CA TYR A 72 15.50 -13.63 12.54
C TYR A 72 14.26 -14.10 11.77
N GLU A 73 13.18 -13.34 11.92
CA GLU A 73 11.98 -13.47 11.08
C GLU A 73 12.07 -12.50 9.89
N LEU A 74 11.90 -12.99 8.66
CA LEU A 74 11.89 -12.13 7.47
C LEU A 74 10.54 -11.43 7.33
N CYS A 75 10.56 -10.11 7.21
CA CYS A 75 9.41 -9.25 6.96
C CYS A 75 9.64 -8.43 5.68
N PRO A 76 9.40 -9.01 4.50
CA PRO A 76 9.57 -8.26 3.26
C PRO A 76 8.44 -7.24 3.09
N TRP A 77 8.66 -6.24 2.24
CA TRP A 77 7.60 -5.36 1.79
C TRP A 77 6.51 -6.13 1.07
N GLY A 78 6.86 -7.20 0.36
CA GLY A 78 5.89 -8.13 -0.21
C GLY A 78 6.47 -9.52 -0.37
N TRP A 79 5.67 -10.53 -0.02
CA TRP A 79 6.04 -11.93 -0.19
C TRP A 79 6.00 -12.32 -1.67
N ALA A 80 7.14 -12.74 -2.21
CA ALA A 80 7.31 -13.02 -3.64
C ALA A 80 8.34 -14.11 -3.92
N PRO A 81 8.24 -14.79 -5.08
CA PRO A 81 9.17 -15.88 -5.42
C PRO A 81 10.62 -15.41 -5.59
N GLU A 82 10.88 -14.14 -5.94
CA GLU A 82 12.23 -13.54 -5.98
C GLU A 82 12.98 -13.63 -4.64
N LEU A 83 12.27 -13.68 -3.50
CA LEU A 83 12.90 -13.83 -2.18
C LEU A 83 13.52 -15.22 -1.98
N ARG A 84 13.16 -16.19 -2.82
CA ARG A 84 13.71 -17.54 -2.80
C ARG A 84 15.03 -17.66 -3.58
N TYR A 85 15.62 -16.53 -3.99
CA TYR A 85 16.94 -16.48 -4.59
C TYR A 85 17.97 -15.93 -3.59
N GLY A 86 19.17 -16.49 -3.58
CA GLY A 86 20.23 -16.08 -2.67
C GLY A 86 19.94 -16.38 -1.20
N ARG A 87 20.44 -15.50 -0.32
CA ARG A 87 20.53 -15.74 1.13
C ARG A 87 19.20 -15.67 1.88
N LEU A 88 18.20 -14.99 1.31
CA LEU A 88 16.88 -14.90 1.93
C LEU A 88 16.07 -16.18 1.76
N SER A 89 16.49 -17.08 0.87
CA SER A 89 15.71 -18.29 0.52
C SER A 89 15.43 -19.21 1.70
N GLU A 90 16.35 -19.30 2.66
CA GLU A 90 16.21 -20.10 3.88
C GLU A 90 15.18 -19.51 4.85
N LEU A 91 14.86 -18.22 4.73
CA LEU A 91 13.93 -17.51 5.60
C LEU A 91 12.50 -17.44 5.05
N VAL A 92 12.26 -17.96 3.83
CA VAL A 92 10.95 -17.88 3.17
C VAL A 92 10.10 -19.09 3.55
N PRO A 93 9.04 -18.93 4.38
CA PRO A 93 8.28 -20.06 4.91
C PRO A 93 7.02 -20.40 4.11
N TYR A 94 6.77 -19.67 3.03
CA TYR A 94 5.49 -19.68 2.31
C TYR A 94 5.63 -20.21 0.88
N SER A 95 4.62 -20.95 0.42
CA SER A 95 4.51 -21.47 -0.95
C SER A 95 4.32 -20.33 -1.97
N TYR A 96 4.58 -20.61 -3.24
CA TYR A 96 4.28 -19.64 -4.30
C TYR A 96 2.78 -19.33 -4.37
N ASP A 97 1.91 -20.33 -4.17
CA ASP A 97 0.46 -20.13 -4.21
C ASP A 97 -0.04 -19.24 -3.06
N GLU A 98 0.55 -19.37 -1.85
CA GLU A 98 0.28 -18.46 -0.73
C GLU A 98 0.66 -17.02 -1.12
N MET A 99 1.88 -16.81 -1.62
CA MET A 99 2.36 -15.49 -2.07
C MET A 99 1.48 -14.89 -3.18
N LYS A 100 1.07 -15.72 -4.12
CA LYS A 100 0.21 -15.34 -5.24
C LYS A 100 -1.17 -14.94 -4.77
N GLN A 101 -1.77 -15.71 -3.86
CA GLN A 101 -3.06 -15.39 -3.28
C GLN A 101 -3.03 -14.04 -2.56
N TRP A 102 -2.02 -13.80 -1.71
CA TRP A 102 -1.92 -12.55 -0.95
C TRP A 102 -1.70 -11.32 -1.82
N SER A 103 -1.04 -11.49 -2.97
CA SER A 103 -0.75 -10.40 -3.90
C SER A 103 -1.87 -10.13 -4.91
N SER A 104 -2.91 -10.98 -4.95
CA SER A 104 -3.96 -10.87 -5.95
C SER A 104 -4.97 -9.79 -5.59
N ARG A 105 -5.33 -8.95 -6.57
CA ARG A 105 -6.48 -8.04 -6.45
C ARG A 105 -7.80 -8.78 -6.22
N HIS A 106 -7.87 -10.09 -6.46
CA HIS A 106 -9.05 -10.86 -6.14
C HIS A 106 -9.45 -10.74 -4.65
N ASN A 107 -8.50 -10.48 -3.75
CA ASN A 107 -8.80 -10.20 -2.34
C ASN A 107 -9.72 -8.98 -2.16
N THR A 108 -9.67 -7.98 -3.05
CA THR A 108 -10.64 -6.87 -3.05
C THR A 108 -12.06 -7.36 -3.34
N TYR A 109 -12.23 -8.21 -4.37
CA TYR A 109 -13.53 -8.78 -4.69
C TYR A 109 -14.06 -9.65 -3.53
N LEU A 110 -13.19 -10.47 -2.93
CA LEU A 110 -13.54 -11.31 -1.79
C LEU A 110 -13.94 -10.47 -0.56
N LEU A 111 -13.21 -9.40 -0.24
CA LEU A 111 -13.54 -8.53 0.89
C LEU A 111 -14.89 -7.84 0.68
N LEU A 112 -15.14 -7.29 -0.52
CA LEU A 112 -16.41 -6.65 -0.85
C LEU A 112 -17.58 -7.65 -0.78
N SER A 113 -17.39 -8.85 -1.32
CA SER A 113 -18.38 -9.93 -1.27
C SER A 113 -18.71 -10.30 0.18
N GLU A 114 -17.69 -10.37 1.03
CA GLU A 114 -17.84 -10.70 2.44
C GLU A 114 -18.52 -9.59 3.24
N LEU A 115 -18.22 -8.32 2.94
CA LEU A 115 -18.92 -7.17 3.52
C LEU A 115 -20.42 -7.19 3.17
N ILE A 116 -20.77 -7.46 1.91
CA ILE A 116 -22.17 -7.61 1.47
C ILE A 116 -22.84 -8.78 2.20
N ARG A 117 -22.16 -9.92 2.30
CA ARG A 117 -22.68 -11.12 2.97
C ARG A 117 -22.94 -10.91 4.46
N LEU A 118 -22.02 -10.24 5.16
CA LEU A 118 -22.11 -9.99 6.60
C LEU A 118 -23.05 -8.82 6.94
N TYR A 119 -23.13 -7.81 6.07
CA TYR A 119 -23.83 -6.55 6.31
C TYR A 119 -24.66 -6.09 5.10
N PRO A 120 -25.66 -6.89 4.67
CA PRO A 120 -26.45 -6.60 3.46
C PRO A 120 -27.29 -5.33 3.56
N ASP A 121 -27.61 -4.87 4.78
CA ASP A 121 -28.34 -3.62 5.01
C ASP A 121 -27.46 -2.37 4.82
N VAL A 122 -26.14 -2.53 4.70
CA VAL A 122 -25.16 -1.44 4.59
C VAL A 122 -24.46 -1.42 3.23
N TYR A 123 -24.24 -2.59 2.62
CA TYR A 123 -23.53 -2.72 1.34
C TYR A 123 -24.39 -3.42 0.29
N SER A 124 -24.48 -2.80 -0.90
CA SER A 124 -25.16 -3.36 -2.08
C SER A 124 -24.18 -4.11 -2.97
N GLU A 125 -24.67 -5.04 -3.80
CA GLU A 125 -23.89 -5.74 -4.83
C GLU A 125 -23.30 -4.79 -5.89
N ASP A 126 -23.83 -3.58 -6.05
CA ASP A 126 -23.37 -2.60 -7.04
C ASP A 126 -21.90 -2.15 -6.84
N ILE A 127 -21.34 -2.36 -5.65
CA ILE A 127 -19.94 -2.06 -5.35
C ILE A 127 -18.97 -3.13 -5.87
N LEU A 128 -19.47 -4.31 -6.28
CA LEU A 128 -18.62 -5.39 -6.73
C LEU A 128 -18.02 -5.07 -8.11
N PRO A 129 -16.69 -5.26 -8.29
CA PRO A 129 -16.10 -5.16 -9.61
C PRO A 129 -16.63 -6.30 -10.49
N GLN A 130 -16.89 -5.99 -11.76
CA GLN A 130 -17.14 -7.03 -12.75
C GLN A 130 -15.83 -7.75 -13.05
N VAL A 131 -15.79 -9.04 -12.72
CA VAL A 131 -14.61 -9.89 -12.96
C VAL A 131 -14.66 -10.41 -14.39
N ILE A 132 -13.63 -10.07 -15.16
CA ILE A 132 -13.46 -10.52 -16.53
C ILE A 132 -12.46 -11.68 -16.53
N ASP A 133 -12.94 -12.87 -16.84
CA ASP A 133 -12.17 -14.13 -16.91
C ASP A 133 -12.64 -14.89 -18.17
N PRO A 134 -11.76 -15.55 -18.94
CA PRO A 134 -12.16 -16.33 -20.11
C PRO A 134 -13.18 -17.43 -19.85
N THR A 135 -13.28 -17.89 -18.61
CA THR A 135 -14.23 -18.93 -18.18
C THR A 135 -15.60 -18.37 -17.84
N LEU A 136 -15.75 -17.04 -17.77
CA LEU A 136 -17.00 -16.36 -17.43
C LEU A 136 -17.70 -15.78 -18.66
N PRO A 137 -19.03 -15.55 -18.59
CA PRO A 137 -19.77 -14.88 -19.67
C PRO A 137 -19.22 -13.49 -20.02
N SER A 138 -19.49 -13.05 -21.25
CA SER A 138 -19.16 -11.68 -21.67
C SER A 138 -19.89 -10.65 -20.83
N ILE A 139 -19.18 -9.60 -20.40
CA ILE A 139 -19.75 -8.50 -19.64
C ILE A 139 -20.40 -7.44 -20.55
N VAL A 140 -21.40 -6.74 -20.02
CA VAL A 140 -22.06 -5.62 -20.70
C VAL A 140 -21.41 -4.31 -20.25
N ILE A 141 -20.92 -3.53 -21.21
CA ILE A 141 -20.25 -2.25 -20.96
C ILE A 141 -21.05 -1.16 -21.64
N GLU A 142 -21.56 -0.22 -20.85
CA GLU A 142 -22.30 0.92 -21.39
C GLU A 142 -21.34 1.94 -21.98
N ALA A 143 -21.47 2.20 -23.28
CA ALA A 143 -20.51 3.02 -24.02
C ALA A 143 -20.32 4.45 -23.46
N THR A 144 -21.37 5.03 -22.86
CA THR A 144 -21.40 6.42 -22.35
C THR A 144 -20.81 6.57 -20.94
N LYS A 145 -20.76 5.49 -20.17
CA LYS A 145 -20.23 5.49 -18.80
C LYS A 145 -18.70 5.49 -18.80
N SER A 146 -18.13 6.01 -17.71
CA SER A 146 -16.70 5.98 -17.44
C SER A 146 -16.38 4.83 -16.49
N TYR A 147 -15.29 4.13 -16.76
CA TYR A 147 -14.86 2.97 -16.00
C TYR A 147 -13.39 3.04 -15.62
N VAL A 148 -13.05 2.18 -14.66
CA VAL A 148 -11.69 1.86 -14.24
C VAL A 148 -11.46 0.38 -14.52
N LEU A 149 -10.44 0.06 -15.33
CA LEU A 149 -10.04 -1.31 -15.62
C LEU A 149 -8.70 -1.62 -14.94
N LYS A 150 -8.69 -2.64 -14.08
CA LYS A 150 -7.54 -3.03 -13.25
C LYS A 150 -7.04 -4.44 -13.58
N GLU A 151 -5.73 -4.64 -13.61
CA GLU A 151 -5.07 -5.93 -13.87
C GLU A 151 -4.73 -6.70 -12.60
N GLU A 152 -5.12 -7.98 -12.44
CA GLU A 152 -4.99 -8.74 -11.17
C GLU A 152 -3.70 -8.53 -10.35
N PHE A 153 -2.53 -8.52 -11.01
CA PHE A 153 -1.24 -8.24 -10.40
C PHE A 153 -0.64 -6.98 -11.01
N SER A 154 -0.54 -5.91 -10.22
CA SER A 154 0.07 -4.66 -10.66
C SER A 154 0.55 -3.85 -9.46
N SER A 155 1.48 -2.91 -9.68
CA SER A 155 1.92 -1.97 -8.65
C SER A 155 1.89 -0.52 -9.12
N SER A 156 1.72 0.39 -8.16
CA SER A 156 1.87 1.84 -8.33
C SER A 156 1.00 2.41 -9.48
N GLY A 157 -0.23 1.91 -9.60
CA GLY A 157 -1.18 2.35 -10.63
C GLY A 157 -0.89 1.89 -12.06
N ARG A 158 0.20 1.12 -12.32
CA ARG A 158 0.56 0.70 -13.70
C ARG A 158 -0.47 -0.20 -14.38
N GLY A 159 -1.22 -0.97 -13.58
CA GLY A 159 -2.28 -1.85 -14.08
C GLY A 159 -3.66 -1.21 -14.10
N VAL A 160 -3.78 0.08 -13.81
CA VAL A 160 -5.05 0.81 -13.70
C VAL A 160 -5.22 1.72 -14.91
N VAL A 161 -6.37 1.62 -15.58
CA VAL A 161 -6.69 2.47 -16.73
C VAL A 161 -8.09 3.05 -16.58
N PHE A 162 -8.20 4.37 -16.73
CA PHE A 162 -9.45 5.11 -16.74
C PHE A 162 -9.84 5.40 -18.20
N ALA A 163 -11.04 5.02 -18.61
CA ALA A 163 -11.51 5.27 -19.98
C ALA A 163 -13.04 5.21 -20.08
N LYS A 164 -13.58 5.65 -21.22
CA LYS A 164 -15.01 5.51 -21.54
C LYS A 164 -15.34 4.08 -21.97
N GLY A 165 -16.59 3.66 -21.83
CA GLY A 165 -17.02 2.27 -22.11
C GLY A 165 -16.63 1.74 -23.50
N ALA A 166 -16.71 2.58 -24.53
CA ALA A 166 -16.29 2.20 -25.88
C ALA A 166 -14.80 1.83 -25.96
N GLU A 167 -13.92 2.65 -25.37
CA GLU A 167 -12.47 2.45 -25.36
C GLU A 167 -12.05 1.27 -24.46
N ILE A 168 -12.75 1.09 -23.34
CA ILE A 168 -12.54 0.00 -22.39
C ILE A 168 -12.78 -1.35 -23.06
N SER A 169 -13.83 -1.47 -23.88
CA SER A 169 -14.16 -2.71 -24.59
C SER A 169 -13.00 -3.18 -25.48
N ASP A 170 -12.37 -2.25 -26.20
CA ASP A 170 -11.19 -2.55 -27.03
C ASP A 170 -9.95 -2.86 -26.19
N LEU A 171 -9.79 -2.22 -25.04
CA LEU A 171 -8.67 -2.49 -24.13
C LEU A 171 -8.76 -3.89 -23.51
N ILE A 172 -9.95 -4.30 -23.07
CA ILE A 172 -10.22 -5.65 -22.54
C ILE A 172 -9.84 -6.70 -23.59
N ARG A 173 -10.35 -6.54 -24.82
CA ARG A 173 -10.05 -7.44 -25.94
C ARG A 173 -8.54 -7.55 -26.20
N ARG A 174 -7.83 -6.42 -26.24
CA ARG A 174 -6.37 -6.40 -26.44
C ARG A 174 -5.61 -7.09 -25.31
N ARG A 175 -6.03 -6.91 -24.05
CA ARG A 175 -5.40 -7.54 -22.87
C ARG A 175 -5.63 -9.05 -22.87
N GLN A 176 -6.85 -9.50 -23.12
CA GLN A 176 -7.19 -10.93 -23.22
C GLN A 176 -6.44 -11.61 -24.38
N ASN A 177 -6.28 -10.94 -25.53
CA ASN A 177 -5.51 -11.49 -26.65
C ASN A 177 -4.01 -11.64 -26.35
N LYS A 178 -3.43 -10.75 -25.54
CA LYS A 178 -2.02 -10.85 -25.13
C LYS A 178 -1.77 -11.96 -24.12
N SER A 179 -2.75 -12.26 -23.27
CA SER A 179 -2.66 -13.31 -22.26
C SER A 179 -4.07 -13.68 -21.82
N SER A 180 -4.59 -14.77 -22.37
CA SER A 180 -5.95 -15.22 -22.09
C SER A 180 -6.14 -15.52 -20.60
N SER A 181 -5.12 -16.01 -19.90
CA SER A 181 -5.19 -16.34 -18.47
C SER A 181 -5.26 -15.16 -17.49
N LYS A 182 -5.29 -13.90 -17.95
CA LYS A 182 -5.30 -12.73 -17.05
C LYS A 182 -6.72 -12.31 -16.67
N ARG A 183 -7.05 -12.40 -15.38
CA ARG A 183 -8.24 -11.77 -14.82
C ARG A 183 -8.10 -10.26 -14.83
N LEU A 184 -9.18 -9.58 -15.21
CA LEU A 184 -9.32 -8.13 -15.13
C LEU A 184 -10.53 -7.77 -14.27
N TYR A 185 -10.49 -6.58 -13.69
CA TYR A 185 -11.54 -6.06 -12.82
C TYR A 185 -12.04 -4.75 -13.42
N LEU A 186 -13.32 -4.68 -13.73
CA LEU A 186 -13.96 -3.49 -14.27
C LEU A 186 -14.88 -2.88 -13.21
N GLU A 187 -14.63 -1.60 -12.90
CA GLU A 187 -15.38 -0.83 -11.89
C GLU A 187 -15.92 0.45 -12.53
N PRO A 188 -17.06 0.98 -12.07
CA PRO A 188 -17.49 2.34 -12.41
C PRO A 188 -16.45 3.36 -11.97
N ARG A 189 -16.26 4.44 -12.75
CA ARG A 189 -15.52 5.61 -12.28
C ARG A 189 -16.44 6.44 -11.40
N HIS A 190 -16.04 6.67 -10.15
CA HIS A 190 -16.75 7.53 -9.22
C HIS A 190 -16.16 8.95 -9.18
N ASP A 191 -16.99 9.92 -8.82
CA ASP A 191 -16.58 11.30 -8.55
C ASP A 191 -15.92 11.39 -7.17
N LYS A 192 -14.64 10.99 -7.14
CA LYS A 192 -13.83 10.91 -5.92
C LYS A 192 -13.62 12.28 -5.29
N ILE A 193 -13.91 12.38 -4.00
CA ILE A 193 -13.65 13.54 -3.13
C ILE A 193 -12.35 13.36 -2.36
N SER A 194 -12.12 12.19 -1.78
CA SER A 194 -10.87 11.87 -1.05
C SER A 194 -10.58 10.38 -1.04
N ASP A 195 -9.31 10.04 -0.88
CA ASP A 195 -8.88 8.67 -0.60
C ASP A 195 -8.76 8.48 0.93
N ARG A 196 -8.93 7.25 1.42
CA ARG A 196 -8.71 6.89 2.83
C ARG A 196 -8.08 5.50 2.90
N GLY A 197 -7.11 5.31 3.78
CA GLY A 197 -6.53 4.01 4.08
C GLY A 197 -6.81 3.59 5.52
N TYR A 198 -6.99 2.29 5.70
CA TYR A 198 -7.21 1.67 7.01
C TYR A 198 -6.19 0.56 7.19
N GLU A 199 -5.34 0.71 8.20
CA GLU A 199 -4.24 -0.21 8.47
C GLU A 199 -4.63 -1.19 9.57
N PHE A 200 -4.38 -2.47 9.32
CA PHE A 200 -4.68 -3.58 10.22
C PHE A 200 -3.46 -4.49 10.40
N VAL A 201 -3.50 -5.35 11.42
CA VAL A 201 -2.59 -6.48 11.58
C VAL A 201 -3.41 -7.74 11.78
N ARG A 202 -3.10 -8.78 11.00
CA ARG A 202 -3.60 -10.13 11.23
C ARG A 202 -2.62 -10.89 12.11
N GLN A 203 -3.11 -11.48 13.20
CA GLN A 203 -2.33 -12.29 14.13
C GLN A 203 -2.21 -13.75 13.66
N GLU A 204 -1.34 -14.53 14.28
CA GLU A 204 -1.13 -15.95 13.95
C GLU A 204 -2.41 -16.80 14.12
N ASP A 205 -3.26 -16.46 15.09
CA ASP A 205 -4.55 -17.12 15.32
C ASP A 205 -5.65 -16.66 14.34
N GLY A 206 -5.32 -15.74 13.43
CA GLY A 206 -6.20 -15.19 12.42
C GLY A 206 -6.99 -13.96 12.85
N LYS A 207 -6.92 -13.55 14.13
CA LYS A 207 -7.58 -12.32 14.60
C LYS A 207 -7.04 -11.08 13.94
N VAL A 208 -7.91 -10.11 13.71
CA VAL A 208 -7.55 -8.85 13.06
C VAL A 208 -7.65 -7.70 14.04
N ILE A 209 -6.59 -6.90 14.11
CA ILE A 209 -6.52 -5.70 14.96
C ILE A 209 -6.43 -4.48 14.06
N TYR A 210 -7.36 -3.54 14.23
CA TYR A 210 -7.26 -2.22 13.63
C TYR A 210 -6.12 -1.42 14.26
N VAL A 211 -5.23 -0.89 13.43
CA VAL A 211 -4.02 -0.18 13.86
C VAL A 211 -4.16 1.31 13.72
N GLY A 212 -4.77 1.80 12.64
CA GLY A 212 -4.99 3.23 12.47
C GLY A 212 -5.36 3.67 11.06
N PRO A 213 -5.62 4.97 10.88
CA PRO A 213 -6.01 5.56 9.62
C PRO A 213 -4.79 6.08 8.84
N SER A 214 -4.86 6.11 7.52
CA SER A 214 -3.89 6.77 6.65
C SER A 214 -4.60 7.66 5.62
N ASP A 215 -4.22 8.94 5.52
CA ASP A 215 -4.82 9.91 4.60
C ASP A 215 -3.95 10.05 3.35
N PHE A 216 -4.13 9.14 2.40
CA PHE A 216 -3.37 9.14 1.16
C PHE A 216 -4.06 9.97 0.07
N TYR A 217 -3.34 10.26 -1.01
CA TYR A 217 -3.96 10.84 -2.19
C TYR A 217 -3.33 10.32 -3.48
N THR A 218 -4.19 10.14 -4.49
CA THR A 218 -3.83 9.62 -5.80
C THR A 218 -4.33 10.53 -6.94
N THR A 219 -3.56 10.57 -8.02
CA THR A 219 -3.92 11.16 -9.31
C THR A 219 -3.99 10.06 -10.36
N GLU A 220 -5.15 9.85 -10.97
CA GLU A 220 -5.37 8.83 -12.02
C GLU A 220 -4.82 7.44 -11.60
N GLY A 221 -5.13 7.03 -10.37
CA GLY A 221 -4.76 5.73 -9.80
C GLY A 221 -3.29 5.59 -9.38
N ARG A 222 -2.48 6.65 -9.49
CA ARG A 222 -1.09 6.66 -9.04
C ARG A 222 -0.98 7.34 -7.69
N TYR A 223 -0.31 6.67 -6.75
CA TYR A 223 0.03 7.21 -5.44
C TYR A 223 0.92 8.44 -5.57
N ASN A 224 0.54 9.53 -4.90
CA ASN A 224 1.33 10.75 -4.84
C ASN A 224 1.99 10.94 -3.47
N GLY A 225 1.27 10.63 -2.39
CA GLY A 225 1.73 10.89 -1.03
C GLY A 225 0.64 10.67 0.00
N ASN A 226 0.98 10.99 1.24
CA ASN A 226 0.08 11.00 2.39
C ASN A 226 0.11 12.35 3.08
N ARG A 227 -1.05 12.81 3.51
CA ARG A 227 -1.16 13.77 4.61
C ARG A 227 -0.93 13.00 5.91
N VAL A 228 0.05 13.44 6.67
CA VAL A 228 0.53 12.78 7.88
C VAL A 228 0.16 13.62 9.08
N GLU A 229 -0.72 13.09 9.93
CA GLU A 229 -1.08 13.70 11.20
C GLU A 229 -1.01 12.62 12.27
N ARG A 230 -1.22 13.02 13.51
CA ARG A 230 -1.47 12.03 14.56
C ARG A 230 -2.75 11.25 14.24
N PRO A 231 -2.80 9.93 14.52
CA PRO A 231 -3.96 9.09 14.22
C PRO A 231 -5.27 9.64 14.81
N GLU A 232 -5.18 10.18 16.03
CA GLU A 232 -6.32 10.77 16.75
C GLU A 232 -6.98 11.92 15.97
N ILE A 233 -6.16 12.79 15.35
CA ILE A 233 -6.62 13.94 14.56
C ILE A 233 -7.33 13.48 13.27
N ILE A 234 -6.81 12.44 12.63
CA ILE A 234 -7.41 11.86 11.42
C ILE A 234 -8.76 11.23 11.78
N HIS A 235 -8.83 10.49 12.89
CA HIS A 235 -10.07 9.89 13.37
C HIS A 235 -11.13 10.94 13.67
N ASP A 236 -10.81 12.01 14.39
CA ASP A 236 -11.77 13.06 14.72
C ASP A 236 -12.32 13.74 13.46
N ARG A 237 -11.46 14.00 12.47
CA ARG A 237 -11.87 14.52 11.15
C ARG A 237 -12.80 13.54 10.42
N TRP A 238 -12.50 12.25 10.43
CA TRP A 238 -13.30 11.26 9.71
C TRP A 238 -14.63 10.96 10.42
N ARG A 239 -14.68 10.96 11.75
CA ARG A 239 -15.92 10.83 12.54
C ARG A 239 -16.86 12.02 12.35
N SER A 240 -16.31 13.22 12.18
CA SER A 240 -17.09 14.43 11.89
C SER A 240 -17.53 14.56 10.43
N THR A 241 -16.96 13.76 9.52
CA THR A 241 -17.35 13.73 8.10
C THR A 241 -18.32 12.58 7.83
N ALA A 242 -19.62 12.86 7.89
CA ALA A 242 -20.66 11.87 7.63
C ALA A 242 -20.56 11.30 6.20
N THR A 243 -20.56 9.97 6.09
CA THR A 243 -20.67 9.20 4.84
C THR A 243 -21.81 8.18 4.96
N SER A 244 -21.97 7.31 3.96
CA SER A 244 -22.96 6.20 3.97
C SER A 244 -22.85 5.25 5.18
N VAL A 245 -21.69 5.20 5.84
CA VAL A 245 -21.44 4.42 7.06
C VAL A 245 -20.46 5.19 7.95
N SER A 246 -20.74 5.28 9.26
CA SER A 246 -19.83 5.95 10.20
C SER A 246 -18.49 5.21 10.31
N HIS A 247 -17.42 5.95 10.61
CA HIS A 247 -16.06 5.40 10.74
C HIS A 247 -15.98 4.18 11.67
N ASP A 248 -16.49 4.26 12.90
CA ASP A 248 -16.33 3.18 13.88
C ASP A 248 -17.09 1.90 13.48
N THR A 249 -18.32 2.04 12.98
CA THR A 249 -19.09 0.93 12.40
C THR A 249 -18.35 0.27 11.24
N TYR A 250 -17.80 1.07 10.34
CA TYR A 250 -17.05 0.58 9.18
C TYR A 250 -15.78 -0.18 9.59
N VAL A 251 -15.03 0.32 10.58
CA VAL A 251 -13.86 -0.38 11.12
C VAL A 251 -14.25 -1.76 11.66
N ASN A 252 -15.34 -1.84 12.43
CA ASN A 252 -15.83 -3.13 12.94
C ASN A 252 -16.23 -4.10 11.81
N HIS A 253 -16.85 -3.59 10.75
CA HIS A 253 -17.19 -4.41 9.58
C HIS A 253 -15.94 -4.95 8.88
N LEU A 254 -14.92 -4.11 8.70
CA LEU A 254 -13.65 -4.52 8.11
C LEU A 254 -12.93 -5.58 8.95
N VAL A 255 -12.91 -5.47 10.28
CA VAL A 255 -12.31 -6.49 11.14
C VAL A 255 -12.89 -7.87 10.85
N HIS A 256 -14.21 -8.01 10.91
CA HIS A 256 -14.85 -9.31 10.66
C HIS A 256 -14.68 -9.80 9.21
N ALA A 257 -14.77 -8.90 8.24
CA ALA A 257 -14.61 -9.27 6.83
C ALA A 257 -13.18 -9.70 6.50
N ILE A 258 -12.16 -9.06 7.08
CA ILE A 258 -10.74 -9.44 6.90
C ILE A 258 -10.46 -10.79 7.58
N GLU A 259 -11.03 -11.05 8.77
CA GLU A 259 -10.89 -12.35 9.47
C GLU A 259 -11.41 -13.52 8.64
N ALA A 260 -12.48 -13.28 7.86
CA ALA A 260 -13.10 -14.28 6.98
C ALA A 260 -12.36 -14.47 5.64
N LEU A 261 -11.38 -13.63 5.29
CA LEU A 261 -10.63 -13.79 4.04
C LEU A 261 -9.77 -15.07 4.06
N PRO A 262 -9.64 -15.77 2.91
CA PRO A 262 -8.84 -16.99 2.80
C PRO A 262 -7.33 -16.69 2.71
N LEU A 263 -6.77 -16.01 3.71
CA LEU A 263 -5.36 -15.63 3.78
C LEU A 263 -4.47 -16.72 4.39
N GLY A 264 -5.05 -17.85 4.80
CA GLY A 264 -4.32 -19.01 5.35
C GLY A 264 -3.48 -18.63 6.57
N ARG A 265 -2.17 -18.90 6.49
CA ARG A 265 -1.21 -18.67 7.59
C ARG A 265 -0.63 -17.25 7.63
N TYR A 266 -1.10 -16.34 6.78
CA TYR A 266 -0.59 -14.97 6.76
C TYR A 266 -0.79 -14.28 8.11
N HIS A 267 0.30 -13.79 8.71
CA HIS A 267 0.25 -12.87 9.84
C HIS A 267 1.12 -11.67 9.51
N GLY A 268 0.65 -10.47 9.85
CA GLY A 268 1.30 -9.23 9.49
C GLY A 268 0.33 -8.14 9.02
N PRO A 269 0.88 -7.03 8.49
CA PRO A 269 0.10 -5.85 8.13
C PRO A 269 -0.83 -6.07 6.93
N ILE A 270 -2.05 -5.55 7.02
CA ILE A 270 -3.02 -5.49 5.91
C ILE A 270 -3.51 -4.05 5.79
N GLY A 271 -3.34 -3.45 4.61
CA GLY A 271 -3.87 -2.13 4.31
C GLY A 271 -5.11 -2.23 3.42
N ILE A 272 -6.18 -1.54 3.80
CA ILE A 272 -7.41 -1.42 3.01
C ILE A 272 -7.50 0.00 2.48
N ASP A 273 -7.35 0.14 1.17
CA ASP A 273 -7.50 1.41 0.47
C ASP A 273 -8.98 1.62 0.13
N THR A 274 -9.51 2.80 0.40
CA THR A 274 -10.91 3.18 0.23
C THR A 274 -10.99 4.56 -0.40
N MET A 275 -12.18 4.98 -0.82
CA MET A 275 -12.41 6.36 -1.22
C MET A 275 -13.76 6.88 -0.73
N VAL A 276 -13.86 8.19 -0.55
CA VAL A 276 -15.13 8.90 -0.42
C VAL A 276 -15.45 9.51 -1.78
N HIS A 277 -16.67 9.30 -2.26
CA HIS A 277 -17.19 9.91 -3.47
C HIS A 277 -18.50 10.63 -3.20
N GLU A 278 -18.85 11.56 -4.07
CA GLU A 278 -20.13 12.26 -4.01
C GLU A 278 -21.14 11.61 -4.96
N GLU A 279 -22.38 11.46 -4.52
CA GLU A 279 -23.50 11.06 -5.36
C GLU A 279 -24.77 11.77 -4.88
N GLY A 280 -25.45 12.51 -5.78
CA GLY A 280 -26.68 13.22 -5.44
C GLY A 280 -26.55 14.24 -4.30
N GLY A 281 -25.38 14.87 -4.15
CA GLY A 281 -25.11 15.84 -3.07
C GLY A 281 -24.79 15.21 -1.71
N ARG A 282 -24.60 13.89 -1.65
CA ARG A 282 -24.26 13.15 -0.41
C ARG A 282 -22.91 12.46 -0.57
N LEU A 283 -22.19 12.32 0.54
CA LEU A 283 -20.92 11.60 0.57
C LEU A 283 -21.15 10.11 0.84
N HIS A 284 -20.53 9.28 0.01
CA HIS A 284 -20.57 7.82 0.09
C HIS A 284 -19.17 7.27 0.28
N LEU A 285 -19.02 6.29 1.18
CA LEU A 285 -17.77 5.57 1.34
C LEU A 285 -17.79 4.33 0.43
N HIS A 286 -16.90 4.27 -0.56
CA HIS A 286 -16.62 3.04 -1.26
C HIS A 286 -15.74 2.15 -0.36
N PRO A 287 -16.22 0.98 0.08
CA PRO A 287 -15.63 0.26 1.22
C PRO A 287 -14.35 -0.51 0.88
N CYS A 288 -13.97 -0.69 -0.38
CA CYS A 288 -12.64 -1.19 -0.70
C CYS A 288 -12.29 -0.91 -2.16
N ILE A 289 -11.13 -0.34 -2.42
CA ILE A 289 -10.54 -0.12 -3.73
C ILE A 289 -9.38 -1.09 -3.97
N GLU A 290 -8.61 -1.39 -2.92
CA GLU A 290 -7.51 -2.34 -2.96
C GLU A 290 -7.25 -2.94 -1.58
N VAL A 291 -7.11 -4.27 -1.51
CA VAL A 291 -6.59 -4.97 -0.33
C VAL A 291 -5.10 -5.20 -0.54
N ASN A 292 -4.29 -4.66 0.37
CA ASN A 292 -2.84 -4.83 0.37
C ASN A 292 -2.43 -5.75 1.52
N VAL A 293 -2.12 -7.01 1.24
CA VAL A 293 -1.67 -8.00 2.25
C VAL A 293 -0.16 -7.84 2.50
N ARG A 294 0.22 -6.67 3.00
CA ARG A 294 1.60 -6.23 3.26
C ARG A 294 1.65 -4.88 3.99
N PRO A 295 2.82 -4.45 4.50
CA PRO A 295 3.06 -3.03 4.77
C PRO A 295 2.72 -2.14 3.56
N THR A 296 2.12 -0.99 3.83
CA THR A 296 1.73 0.00 2.83
C THR A 296 2.44 1.34 3.05
N MET A 297 2.31 2.27 2.10
CA MET A 297 2.75 3.64 2.34
C MET A 297 1.90 4.32 3.43
N GLY A 298 0.64 3.90 3.59
CA GLY A 298 -0.22 4.30 4.69
C GLY A 298 0.31 3.81 6.05
N TRP A 299 0.76 2.56 6.14
CA TRP A 299 1.45 2.00 7.32
C TRP A 299 2.68 2.83 7.70
N LEU A 300 3.49 3.22 6.71
CA LEU A 300 4.64 4.10 6.91
C LEU A 300 4.21 5.50 7.39
N ALA A 301 3.20 6.11 6.77
CA ALA A 301 2.70 7.42 7.18
C ALA A 301 2.13 7.42 8.60
N LEU A 302 1.40 6.37 8.96
CA LEU A 302 0.92 6.17 10.33
C LEU A 302 2.11 6.17 11.31
N ALA A 303 3.21 5.50 10.96
CA ALA A 303 4.39 5.45 11.81
C ALA A 303 5.11 6.79 11.90
N LEU A 304 5.11 7.57 10.81
CA LEU A 304 5.62 8.95 10.84
C LEU A 304 4.76 9.82 11.76
N GLY A 305 3.43 9.74 11.63
CA GLY A 305 2.45 10.45 12.46
C GLY A 305 2.62 10.18 13.96
N GLU A 306 2.69 8.90 14.34
CA GLU A 306 2.90 8.49 15.73
C GLU A 306 4.24 8.97 16.33
N ARG A 307 5.29 9.07 15.50
CA ARG A 307 6.68 9.22 16.01
C ARG A 307 7.25 10.63 15.89
N TYR A 308 6.74 11.46 14.98
CA TYR A 308 7.38 12.73 14.64
C TYR A 308 6.43 13.93 14.50
N LEU A 309 5.10 13.72 14.50
CA LEU A 309 4.13 14.80 14.43
C LEU A 309 3.60 15.15 15.82
N GLY A 310 3.37 16.44 16.06
CA GLY A 310 2.70 16.95 17.25
C GLY A 310 1.25 17.35 16.95
N ASP A 311 0.49 17.65 18.01
CA ASP A 311 -0.95 17.91 17.95
C ASP A 311 -1.33 19.16 17.12
N ASN A 312 -0.37 20.07 16.91
CA ASN A 312 -0.56 21.33 16.18
C ASN A 312 0.16 21.35 14.81
N THR A 313 0.52 20.17 14.29
CA THR A 313 1.30 20.05 13.05
C THR A 313 0.68 19.06 12.08
N THR A 314 0.79 19.37 10.80
CA THR A 314 0.45 18.47 9.71
C THR A 314 1.70 18.19 8.87
N GLY A 315 1.78 16.99 8.34
CA GLY A 315 2.86 16.50 7.50
C GLY A 315 2.39 16.21 6.09
N LEU A 316 3.28 16.36 5.13
CA LEU A 316 3.11 15.88 3.76
C LEU A 316 4.25 14.90 3.46
N PHE A 317 3.90 13.62 3.36
CA PHE A 317 4.81 12.55 2.95
C PHE A 317 4.71 12.33 1.44
N GLU A 318 5.81 12.51 0.71
CA GLU A 318 5.86 12.34 -0.74
C GLU A 318 7.01 11.44 -1.18
N LEU A 319 6.80 10.72 -2.27
CA LEU A 319 7.86 10.09 -3.06
C LEU A 319 8.09 10.93 -4.31
N LYS A 320 9.30 11.46 -4.49
CA LYS A 320 9.66 12.27 -5.66
C LYS A 320 10.69 11.55 -6.52
N TYR A 321 10.50 11.64 -7.83
CA TYR A 321 11.46 11.21 -8.83
C TYR A 321 12.09 12.43 -9.49
N TYR A 322 13.41 12.43 -9.60
CA TYR A 322 14.19 13.44 -10.29
C TYR A 322 14.83 12.86 -11.55
N SER A 323 14.81 13.63 -12.64
CA SER A 323 15.36 13.19 -13.93
C SER A 323 16.86 12.94 -13.90
N SER A 324 17.59 13.66 -13.03
CA SER A 324 19.01 13.44 -12.76
C SER A 324 19.39 13.83 -11.32
N PRO A 325 20.50 13.30 -10.78
CA PRO A 325 21.01 13.70 -9.47
C PRO A 325 21.33 15.19 -9.37
N GLU A 326 21.79 15.83 -10.45
CA GLU A 326 22.11 17.27 -10.47
C GLU A 326 20.85 18.11 -10.26
N VAL A 327 19.72 17.72 -10.87
CA VAL A 327 18.42 18.38 -10.67
C VAL A 327 17.97 18.21 -9.23
N LEU A 328 18.11 17.01 -8.65
CA LEU A 328 17.81 16.76 -7.24
C LEU A 328 18.65 17.66 -6.31
N GLN A 329 19.97 17.71 -6.51
CA GLN A 329 20.86 18.53 -5.68
C GLN A 329 20.51 20.02 -5.79
N LYS A 330 20.13 20.50 -6.98
CA LYS A 330 19.74 21.89 -7.21
C LYS A 330 18.38 22.24 -6.60
N GLU A 331 17.38 21.37 -6.74
CA GLU A 331 15.99 21.68 -6.38
C GLU A 331 15.62 21.27 -4.96
N LEU A 332 16.07 20.09 -4.51
CA LEU A 332 15.68 19.56 -3.21
C LEU A 332 16.60 20.05 -2.09
N ARG A 333 17.93 19.91 -2.27
CA ARG A 333 18.90 20.13 -1.18
C ARG A 333 18.77 21.48 -0.49
N PRO A 334 18.58 22.62 -1.19
CA PRO A 334 18.46 23.93 -0.55
C PRO A 334 17.19 24.09 0.32
N THR A 335 16.20 23.22 0.13
CA THR A 335 14.91 23.27 0.84
C THR A 335 14.88 22.39 2.07
N LEU A 336 15.90 21.57 2.30
CA LEU A 336 15.94 20.60 3.41
C LEU A 336 16.33 21.28 4.72
N THR A 337 15.63 20.92 5.79
CA THR A 337 16.01 21.29 7.16
C THR A 337 17.31 20.59 7.58
N SER A 338 17.53 19.37 7.11
CA SER A 338 18.76 18.60 7.33
C SER A 338 18.97 17.61 6.19
N THR A 339 20.23 17.32 5.85
CA THR A 339 20.60 16.27 4.91
C THR A 339 20.73 14.89 5.56
N THR A 340 20.54 14.80 6.88
CA THR A 340 20.55 13.52 7.60
C THR A 340 19.15 12.92 7.59
N PRO A 341 18.99 11.64 7.19
CA PRO A 341 17.68 10.99 7.22
C PRO A 341 17.07 10.98 8.62
N LEU A 342 15.75 11.16 8.66
CA LEU A 342 15.02 11.36 9.90
C LEU A 342 15.09 10.18 10.87
N TYR A 343 15.24 8.95 10.38
CA TYR A 343 15.37 7.76 11.23
C TYR A 343 16.58 7.80 12.18
N ARG A 344 17.55 8.69 11.94
CA ARG A 344 18.72 8.92 12.81
C ARG A 344 18.45 9.92 13.95
N SER A 345 17.32 10.63 13.91
CA SER A 345 16.88 11.51 14.98
C SER A 345 16.20 10.71 16.11
N PRO A 346 16.10 11.26 17.33
CA PRO A 346 15.32 10.65 18.40
C PRO A 346 13.88 10.35 17.97
N ARG A 347 13.40 9.12 18.23
CA ARG A 347 12.03 8.70 17.93
C ARG A 347 11.05 9.16 19.02
N ASN A 348 9.80 9.40 18.64
CA ASN A 348 8.70 9.83 19.52
C ASN A 348 8.92 11.23 20.12
N THR A 349 9.61 12.10 19.37
CA THR A 349 9.76 13.52 19.70
C THR A 349 9.19 14.31 18.53
N PRO A 350 8.12 15.12 18.74
CA PRO A 350 7.58 15.97 17.71
C PRO A 350 8.65 16.88 17.11
N LEU A 351 8.71 16.94 15.78
CA LEU A 351 9.64 17.79 15.06
C LEU A 351 9.04 19.16 14.80
N PRO A 352 9.87 20.22 14.73
CA PRO A 352 9.40 21.52 14.28
C PRO A 352 9.04 21.49 12.78
N PRO A 353 8.28 22.48 12.29
CA PRO A 353 8.06 22.67 10.86
C PRO A 353 9.37 22.68 10.07
N GLY A 354 9.35 22.06 8.90
CA GLY A 354 10.55 21.84 8.12
C GLY A 354 10.37 20.75 7.06
N ARG A 355 11.42 20.49 6.30
CA ARG A 355 11.43 19.48 5.24
C ARG A 355 12.54 18.47 5.49
N TYR A 356 12.15 17.23 5.77
CA TYR A 356 13.03 16.18 6.27
C TYR A 356 13.16 15.06 5.25
N LEU A 357 14.39 14.59 5.04
CA LEU A 357 14.65 13.38 4.27
C LEU A 357 14.24 12.15 5.07
N LEU A 358 13.59 11.20 4.39
CA LEU A 358 13.32 9.89 4.96
C LEU A 358 14.39 8.86 4.56
N THR A 359 15.12 9.11 3.48
CA THR A 359 16.16 8.22 2.94
C THR A 359 17.46 8.97 2.69
N THR A 360 18.57 8.26 2.69
CA THR A 360 19.93 8.74 2.44
C THR A 360 20.07 9.16 0.98
N LEU A 361 20.70 10.31 0.73
CA LEU A 361 21.07 10.74 -0.61
C LEU A 361 22.47 10.23 -0.95
N THR A 362 22.60 9.43 -2.01
CA THR A 362 23.86 9.08 -2.67
C THR A 362 24.07 9.95 -3.92
N PRO A 363 25.27 9.98 -4.51
CA PRO A 363 25.50 10.72 -5.76
C PRO A 363 24.62 10.27 -6.94
N GLU A 364 24.07 9.06 -6.89
CA GLU A 364 23.25 8.45 -7.95
C GLU A 364 21.74 8.55 -7.67
N THR A 365 21.33 8.98 -6.48
CA THR A 365 19.93 9.00 -6.05
C THR A 365 19.04 9.80 -7.00
N ARG A 366 17.88 9.25 -7.33
CA ARG A 366 16.84 9.89 -8.13
C ARG A 366 15.45 9.77 -7.53
N PHE A 367 15.16 8.73 -6.75
CA PHE A 367 13.98 8.66 -5.92
C PHE A 367 14.27 9.16 -4.50
N VAL A 368 13.37 9.95 -3.94
CA VAL A 368 13.51 10.43 -2.56
C VAL A 368 12.18 10.37 -1.85
N ALA A 369 12.21 9.92 -0.59
CA ALA A 369 11.10 10.03 0.33
C ALA A 369 11.29 11.24 1.25
N ILE A 370 10.28 12.10 1.32
CA ILE A 370 10.35 13.38 2.03
C ILE A 370 9.13 13.54 2.93
N LEU A 371 9.34 14.02 4.15
CA LEU A 371 8.28 14.49 5.05
C LEU A 371 8.41 16.01 5.22
N THR A 372 7.40 16.77 4.79
CA THR A 372 7.32 18.22 5.01
C THR A 372 6.33 18.49 6.14
N ILE A 373 6.78 19.09 7.23
CA ILE A 373 5.95 19.42 8.41
C ILE A 373 5.63 20.91 8.40
N SER A 374 4.37 21.26 8.62
CA SER A 374 3.88 22.62 8.81
C SER A 374 2.95 22.69 10.02
N HIS A 375 2.63 23.89 10.50
CA HIS A 375 1.54 24.07 11.45
C HIS A 375 0.19 23.73 10.80
N HIS A 376 -0.81 23.34 11.60
CA HIS A 376 -2.19 23.30 11.10
C HIS A 376 -2.58 24.71 10.62
N THR A 377 -3.07 24.76 9.38
CA THR A 377 -3.70 25.95 8.81
C THR A 377 -5.17 26.00 9.16
#